data_AF-L9ZEM4-F1
#
_entry.id   AF-L9ZEM4-F1
#
_cell.length_a   1.000
_cell.length_b   1.000
_cell.length_c   1.000
_cell.angle_alpha   90.00
_cell.angle_beta   90.00
_cell.angle_gamma   90.00
#
_symmetry.space_group_name_H-M   'P 1'
#
loop_
_entity.id
_entity.type
_entity.pdbx_description
1 polymer ?
#
loop_
_entity_poly.entity_id
_entity_poly.type
_entity_poly.pdbx_seq_one_letter_code
_entity_poly.pdbx_strand_id
1 'polypeptide(L)'
;MEPSESVDDSFRRLFDKAARIIHDEEDFEKAHETLDEHFNHLENGQSRAVYQVPSSVAGVDDSLVVKFALPEIGNSGAEDALYPVEYTEGWMSNWHEVILSHFDPLEHLLVPVIDHHEDALWTVMPYAETLPNSQEITSELTPLTEEIEAAEVEFVSHGETTGQPEIYQVKAWGWYNAECRLRDYGGIVVSDEEFLEQLPYPLSEPQI
;
A
#
# COMPACT_ATOMS: atom_id res chain seq x y z
N MET A 1 21.96 -12.73 11.94
CA MET A 1 22.44 -12.11 10.70
C MET A 1 21.44 -11.01 10.46
N GLU A 2 21.84 -9.75 10.66
CA GLU A 2 20.99 -8.61 10.36
C GLU A 2 20.81 -8.54 8.83
N PRO A 3 19.59 -8.28 8.31
CA PRO A 3 19.39 -8.08 6.89
C PRO A 3 20.18 -6.84 6.45
N SER A 4 20.84 -6.93 5.29
CA SER A 4 21.68 -5.85 4.77
C SER A 4 20.86 -4.60 4.46
N GLU A 5 21.15 -3.50 5.16
CA GLU A 5 20.70 -2.13 4.89
C GLU A 5 21.23 -1.59 3.54
N SER A 6 21.00 -2.27 2.43
CA SER A 6 21.41 -1.77 1.11
C SER A 6 20.30 -1.91 0.08
N VAL A 7 19.16 -1.29 0.38
CA VAL A 7 18.45 -0.58 -0.69
C VAL A 7 19.31 0.66 -0.94
N ASP A 8 20.11 0.64 -2.00
CA ASP A 8 21.03 1.73 -2.36
C ASP A 8 20.29 3.08 -2.35
N ASP A 9 20.85 4.10 -1.69
CA ASP A 9 20.31 5.47 -1.58
C ASP A 9 19.90 6.05 -2.95
N SER A 10 20.45 5.51 -4.04
CA SER A 10 20.10 5.84 -5.42
C SER A 10 18.64 5.55 -5.78
N PHE A 11 18.03 4.51 -5.18
CA PHE A 11 16.64 4.12 -5.47
C PHE A 11 15.63 4.92 -4.69
N ARG A 12 15.90 5.18 -3.41
CA ARG A 12 15.10 6.13 -2.62
C ARG A 12 15.05 7.48 -3.31
N ARG A 13 16.19 8.02 -3.75
CA ARG A 13 16.21 9.29 -4.51
C ARG A 13 15.42 9.25 -5.81
N LEU A 14 15.39 8.11 -6.51
CA LEU A 14 14.60 7.93 -7.72
C LEU A 14 13.11 7.96 -7.38
N PHE A 15 12.69 7.23 -6.35
CA PHE A 15 11.31 7.21 -5.87
C PHE A 15 10.86 8.56 -5.30
N ASP A 16 11.70 9.25 -4.55
CA ASP A 16 11.43 10.60 -4.04
C ASP A 16 11.27 11.59 -5.19
N LYS A 17 12.14 11.50 -6.20
CA LYS A 17 12.02 12.33 -7.40
C LYS A 17 10.75 12.00 -8.17
N ALA A 18 10.39 10.73 -8.28
CA ALA A 18 9.15 10.27 -8.91
C ALA A 18 7.92 10.80 -8.16
N ALA A 19 7.85 10.63 -6.84
CA ALA A 19 6.78 11.16 -6.01
C ALA A 19 6.67 12.69 -6.14
N ARG A 20 7.81 13.40 -6.14
CA ARG A 20 7.82 14.84 -6.40
C ARG A 20 7.26 15.20 -7.77
N ILE A 21 7.61 14.48 -8.83
CA ILE A 21 7.04 14.72 -10.17
C ILE A 21 5.53 14.47 -10.14
N ILE A 22 5.07 13.37 -9.54
CA ILE A 22 3.63 13.07 -9.41
C ILE A 22 2.88 14.19 -8.67
N HIS A 23 3.48 14.77 -7.63
CA HIS A 23 2.84 15.78 -6.78
C HIS A 23 3.05 17.24 -7.23
N ASP A 24 4.12 17.54 -7.97
CA ASP A 24 4.41 18.87 -8.52
C ASP A 24 3.79 19.07 -9.92
N GLU A 25 3.50 18.00 -10.66
CA GLU A 25 2.89 18.08 -12.00
C GLU A 25 1.36 18.24 -11.92
N GLU A 26 0.84 19.33 -12.50
CA GLU A 26 -0.61 19.54 -12.65
C GLU A 26 -1.25 18.56 -13.67
N ASP A 27 -0.43 17.85 -14.45
CA ASP A 27 -0.82 16.93 -15.51
C ASP A 27 -0.38 15.49 -15.18
N PHE A 28 -1.27 14.77 -14.50
CA PHE A 28 -1.06 13.39 -14.07
C PHE A 28 -0.68 12.43 -15.20
N GLU A 29 -1.20 12.65 -16.41
CA GLU A 29 -0.88 11.80 -17.56
C GLU A 29 0.62 11.90 -17.89
N LYS A 30 1.20 13.10 -17.83
CA LYS A 30 2.64 13.30 -18.03
C LYS A 30 3.50 12.72 -16.91
N ALA A 31 3.02 12.76 -15.68
CA ALA A 31 3.71 12.11 -14.57
C ALA A 31 3.80 10.59 -14.79
N HIS A 32 2.69 9.95 -15.19
CA HIS A 32 2.68 8.54 -15.56
C HIS A 32 3.57 8.23 -16.76
N GLU A 33 3.54 9.03 -17.84
CA GLU A 33 4.43 8.86 -18.98
C GLU A 33 5.91 8.89 -18.57
N THR A 34 6.28 9.81 -17.67
CA THR A 34 7.64 9.92 -17.15
C THR A 34 8.05 8.70 -16.31
N LEU A 35 7.11 8.10 -15.57
CA LEU A 35 7.36 6.90 -14.79
C LEU A 35 7.42 5.65 -15.65
N ASP A 36 6.59 5.54 -16.69
CA ASP A 36 6.58 4.44 -17.65
C ASP A 36 7.89 4.36 -18.45
N GLU A 37 8.62 5.48 -18.59
CA GLU A 37 9.98 5.49 -19.16
C GLU A 37 11.03 4.82 -18.27
N HIS A 38 10.77 4.71 -16.96
CA HIS A 38 11.73 4.28 -15.94
C HIS A 38 11.33 3.01 -15.20
N PHE A 39 10.04 2.66 -15.23
CA PHE A 39 9.45 1.54 -14.51
C PHE A 39 8.53 0.74 -15.43
N ASN A 40 8.38 -0.57 -15.17
CA ASN A 40 7.35 -1.33 -15.87
C ASN A 40 6.03 -1.15 -15.12
N HIS A 41 5.08 -0.47 -15.74
CA HIS A 41 3.74 -0.29 -15.18
C HIS A 41 3.03 -1.63 -14.96
N LEU A 42 2.42 -1.82 -13.78
CA LEU A 42 1.66 -3.03 -13.42
C LEU A 42 0.17 -2.75 -13.29
N GLU A 43 -0.20 -1.70 -12.56
CA GLU A 43 -1.61 -1.39 -12.27
C GLU A 43 -1.79 0.11 -11.97
N ASN A 44 -2.92 0.67 -12.41
CA ASN A 44 -3.39 1.99 -12.01
C ASN A 44 -4.67 1.83 -11.19
N GLY A 45 -4.61 2.22 -9.92
CA GLY A 45 -5.78 2.50 -9.10
C GLY A 45 -6.22 3.95 -9.27
N GLN A 46 -7.35 4.31 -8.66
CA GLN A 46 -7.81 5.71 -8.62
C GLN A 46 -6.97 6.59 -7.69
N SER A 47 -6.36 5.98 -6.67
CA SER A 47 -5.64 6.67 -5.61
C SER A 47 -4.16 6.28 -5.53
N ARG A 48 -3.75 5.18 -6.17
CA ARG A 48 -2.36 4.70 -6.20
C ARG A 48 -1.97 4.17 -7.58
N ALA A 49 -0.70 4.26 -7.91
CA ALA A 49 -0.13 3.64 -9.10
C ALA A 49 0.98 2.64 -8.72
N VAL A 50 0.95 1.46 -9.33
CA VAL A 50 1.81 0.34 -9.00
C VAL A 50 2.74 0.04 -10.16
N TYR A 51 4.03 -0.04 -9.85
CA TYR A 51 5.10 -0.21 -10.81
C TYR A 51 6.03 -1.33 -10.37
N GLN A 52 6.52 -2.12 -11.31
CA GLN A 52 7.64 -3.02 -11.06
C GLN A 52 8.92 -2.21 -11.01
N VAL A 53 9.71 -2.44 -9.96
CA VAL A 53 11.05 -1.87 -9.83
C VAL A 53 11.97 -2.60 -10.82
N PRO A 54 12.71 -1.90 -11.69
CA PRO A 54 13.60 -2.56 -12.65
C PRO A 54 14.63 -3.45 -11.94
N SER A 55 15.01 -4.58 -12.52
CA SER A 55 16.02 -5.48 -11.91
C SER A 55 17.41 -4.83 -11.79
N SER A 56 17.74 -3.89 -12.68
CA SER A 56 18.94 -3.05 -12.55
C SER A 56 18.93 -2.12 -11.33
N VAL A 57 17.73 -1.96 -10.75
CA VAL A 57 17.41 -1.06 -9.66
C VAL A 57 17.15 -1.85 -8.37
N ALA A 58 16.56 -3.06 -8.44
CA ALA A 58 16.29 -3.84 -7.24
C ALA A 58 17.57 -4.29 -6.51
N GLY A 59 18.67 -4.55 -7.21
CA GLY A 59 19.94 -5.01 -6.59
C GLY A 59 19.87 -6.38 -5.89
N VAL A 60 18.68 -6.98 -5.81
CA VAL A 60 18.37 -8.30 -5.26
C VAL A 60 17.86 -9.22 -6.37
N ASP A 61 17.96 -10.54 -6.17
CA ASP A 61 17.37 -11.55 -7.07
C ASP A 61 15.82 -11.53 -7.05
N ASP A 62 15.22 -10.80 -6.11
CA ASP A 62 13.78 -10.70 -5.92
C ASP A 62 13.16 -9.56 -6.75
N SER A 63 12.06 -9.86 -7.43
CA SER A 63 11.26 -8.85 -8.13
C SER A 63 10.55 -7.99 -7.11
N LEU A 64 10.65 -6.65 -7.23
CA LEU A 64 10.02 -5.70 -6.32
C LEU A 64 8.95 -4.87 -7.04
N VAL A 65 8.01 -4.34 -6.26
CA VAL A 65 7.03 -3.35 -6.69
C VAL A 65 7.12 -2.10 -5.83
N VAL A 66 6.82 -0.95 -6.45
CA VAL A 66 6.63 0.33 -5.76
C VAL A 66 5.20 0.81 -6.00
N LYS A 67 4.53 1.24 -4.93
CA LYS A 67 3.20 1.85 -4.98
C LYS A 67 3.33 3.33 -4.66
N PHE A 68 2.98 4.20 -5.60
CA PHE A 68 2.96 5.65 -5.39
C PHE A 68 1.55 6.09 -5.01
N ALA A 69 1.44 6.92 -3.97
CA ALA A 69 0.23 7.69 -3.69
C ALA A 69 0.03 8.71 -4.82
N LEU A 70 -1.20 8.82 -5.31
CA LEU A 70 -1.57 9.81 -6.31
C LEU A 70 -2.25 11.01 -5.64
N PRO A 71 -2.01 12.24 -6.11
CA PRO A 71 -2.77 13.42 -5.70
C PRO A 71 -4.25 13.26 -6.06
N GLU A 72 -5.15 13.85 -5.28
CA GLU A 72 -6.59 13.81 -5.57
C GLU A 72 -6.93 14.82 -6.68
N ILE A 73 -7.55 14.36 -7.78
CA ILE A 73 -8.18 15.27 -8.74
C ILE A 73 -9.53 15.69 -8.16
N GLY A 74 -9.52 16.74 -7.34
CA GLY A 74 -10.69 17.49 -6.90
C GLY A 74 -11.88 16.68 -6.37
N ASN A 75 -11.90 16.43 -5.05
CA ASN A 75 -13.15 16.16 -4.33
C ASN A 75 -13.04 16.57 -2.84
N SER A 76 -12.88 17.87 -2.60
CA SER A 76 -12.74 18.49 -1.28
C SER A 76 -14.03 18.54 -0.43
N GLY A 77 -14.85 17.48 -0.38
CA GLY A 77 -16.29 17.66 -0.16
C GLY A 77 -17.09 16.66 0.67
N ALA A 78 -16.50 15.83 1.54
CA ALA A 78 -17.28 15.05 2.51
C ALA A 78 -16.85 15.39 3.95
N GLU A 79 -17.74 16.02 4.71
CA GLU A 79 -17.54 16.38 6.14
C GLU A 79 -17.51 15.14 7.07
N ASP A 80 -17.84 13.95 6.55
CA ASP A 80 -17.95 12.69 7.30
C ASP A 80 -16.80 11.69 7.03
N ALA A 81 -15.79 12.06 6.23
CA ALA A 81 -14.64 11.19 6.04
C ALA A 81 -13.87 11.08 7.37
N LEU A 82 -13.45 9.86 7.74
CA LEU A 82 -12.63 9.59 8.93
C LEU A 82 -11.30 10.39 8.95
N TYR A 83 -10.99 11.07 7.85
CA TYR A 83 -9.67 11.56 7.48
C TYR A 83 -9.73 12.97 6.84
N PRO A 84 -8.71 13.83 7.04
CA PRO A 84 -8.73 15.18 6.51
C PRO A 84 -8.62 15.23 4.99
N VAL A 85 -9.32 16.21 4.42
CA VAL A 85 -9.34 16.58 2.99
C VAL A 85 -7.93 16.87 2.42
N GLU A 86 -6.95 17.13 3.28
CA GLU A 86 -5.55 17.40 2.89
C GLU A 86 -4.78 16.13 2.50
N TYR A 87 -5.34 14.95 2.76
CA TYR A 87 -4.69 13.65 2.56
C TYR A 87 -5.46 12.80 1.55
N THR A 88 -4.74 12.22 0.59
CA THR A 88 -5.36 11.41 -0.47
C THR A 88 -5.57 9.97 -0.01
N GLU A 89 -6.59 9.30 -0.55
CA GLU A 89 -6.88 7.88 -0.23
C GLU A 89 -5.65 6.97 -0.41
N GLY A 90 -4.78 7.27 -1.39
CA GLY A 90 -3.59 6.49 -1.66
C GLY A 90 -2.48 6.70 -0.65
N TRP A 91 -2.32 7.93 -0.16
CA TRP A 91 -1.41 8.25 0.93
C TRP A 91 -1.79 7.49 2.20
N MET A 92 -3.09 7.44 2.51
CA MET A 92 -3.60 6.68 3.66
C MET A 92 -3.40 5.19 3.49
N SER A 93 -3.72 4.67 2.31
CA SER A 93 -3.51 3.27 1.98
C SER A 93 -2.03 2.86 2.16
N ASN A 94 -1.09 3.74 1.81
CA ASN A 94 0.33 3.50 2.05
C ASN A 94 0.67 3.46 3.54
N TRP A 95 0.14 4.39 4.35
CA TRP A 95 0.34 4.35 5.81
C TRP A 95 -0.24 3.09 6.44
N HIS A 96 -1.44 2.69 6.05
CA HIS A 96 -2.05 1.44 6.51
C HIS A 96 -1.17 0.24 6.17
N GLU A 97 -0.62 0.19 4.96
CA GLU A 97 0.29 -0.90 4.57
C GLU A 97 1.59 -0.90 5.38
N VAL A 98 2.18 0.26 5.65
CA VAL A 98 3.37 0.40 6.51
C VAL A 98 3.06 -0.11 7.92
N ILE A 99 1.98 0.37 8.51
CA ILE A 99 1.53 -0.01 9.86
C ILE A 99 1.27 -1.50 9.96
N LEU A 100 0.42 -2.02 9.07
CA LEU A 100 -0.03 -3.42 9.14
C LEU A 100 1.11 -4.39 8.86
N SER A 101 2.11 -4.00 8.07
CA SER A 101 3.31 -4.81 7.84
C SER A 101 4.15 -5.06 9.09
N HIS A 102 3.95 -4.27 10.15
CA HIS A 102 4.58 -4.42 11.46
C HIS A 102 3.61 -4.89 12.55
N PHE A 103 2.40 -5.31 12.17
CA PHE A 103 1.41 -5.83 13.11
C PHE A 103 1.61 -7.34 13.27
N ASP A 104 2.32 -7.74 14.33
CA ASP A 104 2.70 -9.13 14.64
C ASP A 104 1.58 -10.18 14.40
N PRO A 105 0.30 -9.94 14.77
CA PRO A 105 -0.76 -10.92 14.53
C PRO A 105 -0.98 -11.29 13.06
N LEU A 106 -0.72 -10.36 12.13
CA LEU A 106 -0.98 -10.54 10.70
C LEU A 106 0.28 -10.60 9.84
N GLU A 107 1.48 -10.29 10.37
CA GLU A 107 2.74 -10.23 9.61
C GLU A 107 2.95 -11.42 8.66
N HIS A 108 2.61 -12.63 9.12
CA HIS A 108 2.78 -13.86 8.35
C HIS A 108 1.82 -14.01 7.15
N LEU A 109 0.69 -13.31 7.16
CA LEU A 109 -0.31 -13.30 6.08
C LEU A 109 -0.05 -12.21 5.04
N LEU A 110 0.83 -11.26 5.34
CA LEU A 110 1.07 -10.09 4.49
C LEU A 110 2.34 -10.26 3.66
N VAL A 111 2.31 -9.71 2.46
CA VAL A 111 3.54 -9.37 1.74
C VAL A 111 4.15 -8.17 2.46
N PRO A 112 5.40 -8.21 2.93
CA PRO A 112 5.94 -7.15 3.77
C PRO A 112 6.22 -5.86 2.99
N VAL A 113 6.05 -4.71 3.64
CA VAL A 113 6.67 -3.46 3.19
C VAL A 113 8.14 -3.51 3.58
N ILE A 114 9.04 -3.42 2.60
CA ILE A 114 10.49 -3.50 2.82
C ILE A 114 11.16 -2.12 2.81
N ASP A 115 10.49 -1.12 2.24
CA ASP A 115 10.93 0.28 2.27
C ASP A 115 9.74 1.22 2.04
N HIS A 116 9.83 2.47 2.50
CA HIS A 116 8.81 3.49 2.27
C HIS A 116 9.38 4.92 2.36
N HIS A 117 8.64 5.87 1.76
CA HIS A 117 8.90 7.30 1.93
C HIS A 117 8.64 7.73 3.38
N GLU A 118 9.35 8.74 3.89
CA GLU A 118 9.14 9.28 5.25
C GLU A 118 7.70 9.74 5.49
N ASP A 119 7.10 10.37 4.48
CA ASP A 119 5.69 10.77 4.46
C ASP A 119 4.76 9.75 3.76
N ALA A 120 5.18 8.49 3.56
CA ALA A 120 4.40 7.43 2.89
C ALA A 120 3.88 7.77 1.46
N LEU A 121 4.53 8.68 0.73
CA LEU A 121 4.22 8.96 -0.67
C LEU A 121 4.48 7.75 -1.59
N TRP A 122 5.34 6.84 -1.16
CA TRP A 122 5.55 5.56 -1.84
C TRP A 122 5.87 4.46 -0.83
N THR A 123 5.51 3.22 -1.17
CA THR A 123 5.89 1.99 -0.44
C THR A 123 6.50 0.99 -1.42
N VAL A 124 7.49 0.22 -0.96
CA VAL A 124 8.16 -0.84 -1.72
C VAL A 124 7.87 -2.18 -1.06
N MET A 125 7.52 -3.16 -1.89
CA MET A 125 7.16 -4.51 -1.45
C MET A 125 7.75 -5.55 -2.41
N PRO A 126 7.97 -6.79 -1.97
CA PRO A 126 8.21 -7.89 -2.88
C PRO A 126 7.04 -8.08 -3.85
N TYR A 127 7.35 -8.45 -5.09
CA TYR A 127 6.34 -8.84 -6.06
C TYR A 127 5.78 -10.22 -5.68
N ALA A 128 4.49 -10.27 -5.37
CA ALA A 128 3.75 -11.51 -5.18
C ALA A 128 3.00 -11.90 -6.47
N GLU A 129 3.26 -13.10 -7.00
CA GLU A 129 2.73 -13.54 -8.29
C GLU A 129 1.21 -13.67 -8.24
N THR A 130 0.53 -13.31 -9.33
CA THR A 130 -0.93 -13.35 -9.38
C THR A 130 -1.47 -14.78 -9.28
N LEU A 131 -2.41 -14.99 -8.34
CA LEU A 131 -3.10 -16.26 -8.17
C LEU A 131 -4.06 -16.54 -9.35
N PRO A 132 -4.23 -17.81 -9.75
CA PRO A 132 -5.26 -18.18 -10.72
C PRO A 132 -6.65 -18.01 -10.10
N ASN A 133 -7.57 -17.39 -10.85
CA ASN A 133 -8.96 -17.26 -10.42
C ASN A 133 -9.67 -18.62 -10.52
N SER A 134 -9.68 -19.38 -9.42
CA SER A 134 -10.22 -20.74 -9.36
C SER A 134 -10.86 -21.03 -7.99
N GLN A 135 -11.80 -21.96 -7.97
CA GLN A 135 -12.49 -22.38 -6.75
C GLN A 135 -11.54 -23.00 -5.71
N GLU A 136 -10.48 -23.66 -6.17
CA GLU A 136 -9.44 -24.24 -5.31
C GLU A 136 -8.75 -23.13 -4.51
N ILE A 137 -8.21 -22.13 -5.21
CA ILE A 137 -7.62 -20.94 -4.57
C ILE A 137 -8.62 -20.24 -3.65
N THR A 138 -9.86 -20.01 -4.08
CA THR A 138 -10.86 -19.37 -3.21
C THR A 138 -11.06 -20.14 -1.90
N SER A 139 -11.04 -21.48 -1.95
CA SER A 139 -11.18 -22.33 -0.76
C SER A 139 -9.95 -22.29 0.14
N GLU A 140 -8.76 -22.13 -0.44
CA GLU A 140 -7.50 -21.94 0.29
C GLU A 140 -7.44 -20.57 0.98
N LEU A 141 -8.01 -19.53 0.36
CA LEU A 141 -8.02 -18.17 0.91
C LEU A 141 -9.03 -17.98 2.05
N THR A 142 -10.14 -18.74 2.07
CA THR A 142 -11.17 -18.63 3.12
C THR A 142 -10.61 -18.65 4.55
N PRO A 143 -9.81 -19.64 4.99
CA PRO A 143 -9.27 -19.63 6.35
C PRO A 143 -8.33 -18.44 6.62
N LEU A 144 -7.60 -17.95 5.61
CA LEU A 144 -6.71 -16.79 5.76
C LEU A 144 -7.51 -15.50 5.91
N THR A 145 -8.62 -15.36 5.18
CA THR A 145 -9.54 -14.23 5.36
C THR A 145 -10.18 -14.24 6.75
N GLU A 146 -10.62 -15.40 7.25
CA GLU A 146 -11.20 -15.55 8.59
C GLU A 146 -10.20 -15.17 9.70
N GLU A 147 -8.91 -15.45 9.50
CA GLU A 147 -7.86 -15.05 10.44
C GLU A 147 -7.66 -13.52 10.50
N ILE A 148 -7.72 -12.85 9.35
CA ILE A 148 -7.69 -11.37 9.29
C ILE A 148 -8.91 -10.77 9.99
N GLU A 149 -10.11 -11.33 9.79
CA GLU A 149 -11.33 -10.86 10.46
C GLU A 149 -11.31 -11.05 11.97
N ALA A 150 -10.63 -12.09 12.45
CA ALA A 150 -10.50 -12.38 13.87
C ALA A 150 -9.45 -11.51 14.56
N ALA A 151 -8.61 -10.81 13.80
CA ALA A 151 -7.63 -9.87 14.34
C ALA A 151 -8.29 -8.55 14.75
N GLU A 152 -7.58 -7.77 15.57
CA GLU A 152 -8.01 -6.44 16.00
C GLU A 152 -7.78 -5.42 14.87
N VAL A 153 -8.57 -5.55 13.79
CA VAL A 153 -8.52 -4.68 12.60
C VAL A 153 -9.91 -4.22 12.15
N GLU A 154 -9.96 -3.07 11.49
CA GLU A 154 -11.11 -2.51 10.80
C GLU A 154 -10.87 -2.42 9.29
N PHE A 155 -11.94 -2.56 8.51
CA PHE A 155 -11.89 -2.42 7.06
C PHE A 155 -12.38 -1.04 6.65
N VAL A 156 -11.57 -0.30 5.90
CA VAL A 156 -11.85 1.07 5.47
C VAL A 156 -11.76 1.18 3.96
N SER A 157 -12.73 1.85 3.34
CA SER A 157 -12.72 2.18 1.91
C SER A 157 -13.25 3.60 1.75
N HIS A 158 -12.56 4.43 0.96
CA HIS A 158 -12.92 5.84 0.75
C HIS A 158 -13.16 6.64 2.05
N GLY A 159 -12.45 6.30 3.14
CA GLY A 159 -12.57 6.98 4.44
C GLY A 159 -13.77 6.57 5.29
N GLU A 160 -14.51 5.52 4.91
CA GLU A 160 -15.62 4.95 5.68
C GLU A 160 -15.32 3.50 6.09
N THR A 161 -15.70 3.11 7.31
CA THR A 161 -15.66 1.72 7.74
C THR A 161 -16.65 0.91 6.89
N THR A 162 -16.17 -0.12 6.22
CA THR A 162 -16.99 -0.97 5.34
C THR A 162 -17.07 -2.40 5.85
N GLY A 163 -18.13 -3.10 5.44
CA GLY A 163 -18.33 -4.52 5.76
C GLY A 163 -17.53 -5.50 4.90
N GLN A 164 -16.39 -5.09 4.33
CA GLN A 164 -15.44 -5.89 3.52
C GLN A 164 -15.73 -6.04 2.01
N PRO A 165 -14.79 -5.60 1.16
CA PRO A 165 -14.76 -6.06 -0.22
C PRO A 165 -13.46 -6.73 -0.68
N GLU A 166 -12.28 -6.33 -0.22
CA GLU A 166 -11.04 -6.61 -0.98
C GLU A 166 -10.34 -7.91 -0.58
N ILE A 167 -10.30 -8.26 0.71
CA ILE A 167 -9.64 -9.50 1.17
C ILE A 167 -10.30 -10.77 0.62
N TYR A 168 -11.56 -10.72 0.19
CA TYR A 168 -12.24 -11.85 -0.44
C TYR A 168 -11.95 -11.98 -1.94
N GLN A 169 -11.32 -10.96 -2.54
CA GLN A 169 -11.01 -10.97 -3.96
C GLN A 169 -9.66 -11.64 -4.17
N VAL A 170 -9.63 -12.69 -4.97
CA VAL A 170 -8.39 -13.42 -5.32
C VAL A 170 -7.28 -12.47 -5.81
N LYS A 171 -7.64 -11.35 -6.44
CA LYS A 171 -6.67 -10.35 -6.93
C LYS A 171 -5.89 -9.61 -5.82
N ALA A 172 -6.45 -9.52 -4.61
CA ALA A 172 -5.80 -8.90 -3.45
C ALA A 172 -4.68 -9.79 -2.87
N TRP A 173 -4.59 -11.05 -3.32
CA TRP A 173 -3.61 -12.03 -2.88
C TRP A 173 -2.60 -12.35 -3.98
N GLY A 174 -1.45 -12.85 -3.58
CA GLY A 174 -0.42 -13.35 -4.49
C GLY A 174 0.41 -14.49 -3.88
N TRP A 175 1.12 -15.21 -4.73
CA TRP A 175 2.15 -16.15 -4.29
C TRP A 175 3.41 -15.38 -3.89
N TYR A 176 3.77 -15.49 -2.62
CA TYR A 176 5.03 -14.97 -2.09
C TYR A 176 5.72 -16.09 -1.31
N ASN A 177 6.95 -16.45 -1.71
CA ASN A 177 7.69 -17.57 -1.12
C ASN A 177 6.90 -18.90 -1.10
N ALA A 178 6.12 -19.17 -2.15
CA ALA A 178 5.23 -20.33 -2.28
C ALA A 178 4.04 -20.38 -1.30
N GLU A 179 3.74 -19.27 -0.63
CA GLU A 179 2.58 -19.09 0.26
C GLU A 179 1.61 -18.05 -0.32
N CYS A 180 0.31 -18.22 -0.07
CA CYS A 180 -0.69 -17.20 -0.38
C CYS A 180 -0.60 -16.08 0.65
N ARG A 181 -0.25 -14.87 0.19
CA ARG A 181 -0.19 -13.69 1.05
C ARG A 181 -0.98 -12.53 0.47
N LEU A 182 -1.55 -11.74 1.36
CA LEU A 182 -2.27 -10.53 1.03
C LEU A 182 -1.25 -9.47 0.58
N ARG A 183 -1.42 -8.96 -0.63
CA ARG A 183 -0.53 -7.96 -1.26
C ARG A 183 -1.19 -6.59 -1.41
N ASP A 184 -2.51 -6.53 -1.23
CA ASP A 184 -3.28 -5.29 -1.22
C ASP A 184 -4.09 -5.22 0.07
N TYR A 185 -3.59 -4.42 1.01
CA TYR A 185 -4.13 -4.29 2.35
C TYR A 185 -4.14 -2.85 2.84
N GLY A 186 -4.14 -1.89 1.90
CA GLY A 186 -4.29 -0.47 2.20
C GLY A 186 -5.68 -0.10 2.75
N GLY A 187 -6.67 -0.98 2.60
CA GLY A 187 -8.00 -0.83 3.20
C GLY A 187 -8.17 -1.47 4.58
N ILE A 188 -7.09 -1.83 5.28
CA ILE A 188 -7.14 -2.48 6.61
C ILE A 188 -6.40 -1.63 7.63
N VAL A 189 -7.05 -1.30 8.74
CA VAL A 189 -6.51 -0.47 9.81
C VAL A 189 -6.47 -1.27 11.11
N VAL A 190 -5.42 -1.12 11.90
CA VAL A 190 -5.36 -1.74 13.23
C VAL A 190 -6.34 -1.03 14.17
N SER A 191 -7.20 -1.78 14.85
CA SER A 191 -8.26 -1.25 15.74
C SER A 191 -7.75 -0.80 17.12
N ASP A 192 -6.45 -0.91 17.38
CA ASP A 192 -5.82 -0.53 18.65
C ASP A 192 -5.52 0.98 18.67
N GLU A 193 -6.06 1.67 19.68
CA GLU A 193 -5.87 3.11 19.89
C GLU A 193 -4.37 3.49 19.97
N GLU A 194 -3.52 2.63 20.53
CA GLU A 194 -2.07 2.87 20.65
C GLU A 194 -1.37 2.85 19.28
N PHE A 195 -1.94 2.18 18.28
CA PHE A 195 -1.40 2.10 16.91
C PHE A 195 -1.86 3.27 16.04
N LEU A 196 -3.08 3.75 16.25
CA LEU A 196 -3.60 4.97 15.61
C LEU A 196 -2.84 6.22 16.06
N GLU A 197 -2.36 6.24 17.30
CA GLU A 197 -1.49 7.31 17.84
C GLU A 197 -0.08 7.37 17.21
N GLN A 198 0.37 6.31 16.53
CA GLN A 198 1.70 6.24 15.88
C GLN A 198 1.73 6.84 14.46
N LEU A 199 0.56 7.16 13.89
CA LEU A 199 0.50 7.94 12.66
C LEU A 199 1.10 9.34 12.94
N PRO A 200 1.95 9.89 12.05
CA PRO A 200 2.46 11.25 12.20
C PRO A 200 1.30 12.24 11.99
N TYR A 201 0.55 12.48 13.06
CA TYR A 201 -0.67 13.27 13.03
C TYR A 201 -0.72 14.25 14.22
N PRO A 202 -1.09 15.52 14.02
CA PRO A 202 -1.47 16.40 15.12
C PRO A 202 -2.88 16.02 15.58
N LEU A 203 -2.99 15.23 16.66
CA LEU A 203 -4.23 14.92 17.39
C LEU A 203 -4.79 16.16 18.12
N SER A 204 -5.01 17.27 17.41
CA SER A 204 -5.89 18.30 17.93
C SER A 204 -7.28 18.10 17.32
N GLU A 205 -8.24 17.78 18.17
CA GLU A 205 -9.65 17.92 17.86
C GLU A 205 -9.89 19.28 17.17
N PRO A 206 -10.69 19.34 16.09
CA PRO A 206 -11.16 20.62 15.60
C PRO A 206 -11.88 21.31 16.76
N GLN A 207 -11.39 22.49 17.15
CA GLN A 207 -12.13 23.34 18.08
C GLN A 207 -13.44 23.75 17.39
N ILE A 208 -14.55 23.17 17.85
CA ILE A 208 -15.92 23.56 17.52
C ILE A 208 -16.20 24.97 18.06
#